data_AF-A0A011UVZ1-F1
#
_entry.id   AF-A0A011UVZ1-F1
#
_cell.length_a   1.000
_cell.length_b   1.000
_cell.length_c   1.000
_cell.angle_alpha   90.00
_cell.angle_beta   90.00
_cell.angle_gamma   90.00
#
_symmetry.space_group_name_H-M   'P 1'
#
loop_
_entity.id
_entity.type
_entity.pdbx_description
1 polymer ?
#
loop_
_entity_poly.entity_id
_entity_poly.type
_entity_poly.pdbx_seq_one_letter_code
_entity_poly.pdbx_strand_id
1 'polypeptide(L)'
;MSRAASILDRAISPSEAVEILWKRGVEVSERTLKERAREIGAYRQIGRAIFFTPDDLERIMEPPACSPSPSAPRARIGSHGVRSTVSDLNEARAKLQSLRQGKNSRR
;
A
#
# COMPACT_ATOMS: atom_id res chain seq x y z
N MET A 1 26.06 -12.70 24.59
CA MET A 1 24.92 -11.89 25.09
C MET A 1 23.63 -12.59 24.67
N SER A 2 22.77 -12.94 25.62
CA SER A 2 21.68 -13.89 25.39
C SER A 2 20.49 -13.24 24.66
N ARG A 3 20.18 -13.74 23.46
CA ARG A 3 19.15 -13.23 22.52
C ARG A 3 17.71 -13.31 23.07
N ALA A 4 17.48 -14.08 24.15
CA ALA A 4 16.17 -14.18 24.80
C ALA A 4 15.87 -12.98 25.71
N ALA A 5 16.87 -12.43 26.40
CA ALA A 5 16.71 -11.23 27.22
C ALA A 5 16.21 -10.06 26.35
N SER A 6 16.79 -9.89 25.15
CA SER A 6 16.43 -8.81 24.22
C SER A 6 15.01 -8.87 23.65
N ILE A 7 14.32 -10.02 23.70
CA ILE A 7 12.95 -10.14 23.19
C ILE A 7 11.95 -9.76 24.28
N LEU A 8 12.18 -10.22 25.52
CA LEU A 8 11.31 -9.89 26.64
C LEU A 8 11.35 -8.38 26.95
N ASP A 9 12.51 -7.74 26.83
CA ASP A 9 12.66 -6.29 27.00
C ASP A 9 11.92 -5.45 25.95
N ARG A 10 11.55 -6.06 24.81
CA ARG A 10 10.88 -5.39 23.68
C ARG A 10 9.45 -5.88 23.48
N ALA A 11 8.97 -6.80 24.31
CA ALA A 11 7.63 -7.35 24.20
C ALA A 11 6.61 -6.35 24.77
N ILE A 12 5.64 -5.96 23.95
CA ILE A 12 4.59 -5.00 24.28
C ILE A 12 3.26 -5.73 24.28
N SER A 13 2.50 -5.63 25.38
CA SER A 13 1.16 -6.22 25.44
C SER A 13 0.14 -5.41 24.61
N PRO A 14 -0.98 -6.00 24.17
CA PRO A 14 -2.00 -5.24 23.43
C PRO A 14 -2.58 -4.05 24.18
N SER A 15 -2.82 -4.18 25.48
CA SER A 15 -3.31 -3.09 26.33
C SER A 15 -2.27 -1.96 26.44
N GLU A 16 -1.00 -2.30 26.61
CA GLU A 16 0.10 -1.34 26.68
C GLU A 16 0.29 -0.60 25.35
N ALA A 17 0.20 -1.29 24.21
CA ALA A 17 0.24 -0.67 22.90
C ALA A 17 -0.89 0.37 22.72
N VAL A 18 -2.10 0.06 23.19
CA VAL A 18 -3.24 0.99 23.19
C VAL A 18 -2.95 2.21 24.05
N GLU A 19 -2.44 2.03 25.27
CA GLU A 19 -2.10 3.16 26.14
C GLU A 19 -1.03 4.07 25.52
N ILE A 20 -0.01 3.48 24.88
CA ILE A 20 1.05 4.23 24.19
C ILE A 20 0.45 5.02 23.03
N LEU A 21 -0.43 4.42 22.23
CA LEU A 21 -1.10 5.08 21.11
C LEU A 21 -2.03 6.20 21.59
N TRP A 22 -2.79 5.96 22.66
CA TRP A 22 -3.67 6.95 23.26
C TRP A 22 -2.90 8.18 23.74
N LYS A 23 -1.76 7.98 24.42
CA LYS A 23 -0.85 9.05 24.85
C LYS A 23 -0.30 9.87 23.67
N ARG A 24 -0.31 9.30 22.46
CA ARG A 24 0.11 9.96 21.21
C ARG A 24 -1.07 10.53 20.42
N GLY A 25 -2.29 10.52 20.99
CA GLY A 25 -3.51 11.05 20.36
C GLY A 25 -4.14 10.10 19.33
N VAL A 26 -3.74 8.83 19.32
CA VAL A 26 -4.32 7.80 18.43
C VAL A 26 -5.30 6.95 19.23
N GLU A 27 -6.59 7.17 19.00
CA GLU A 27 -7.65 6.42 19.65
C GLU A 27 -7.93 5.10 18.89
N VAL A 28 -7.40 3.99 19.40
CA VAL A 28 -7.62 2.64 18.87
C VAL A 28 -7.99 1.70 20.00
N SER A 29 -9.00 0.86 19.77
CA SER A 29 -9.37 -0.18 20.73
C SER A 29 -8.39 -1.36 20.67
N GLU A 30 -8.20 -2.05 21.80
CA GLU A 30 -7.38 -3.27 21.85
C GLU A 30 -7.90 -4.32 20.85
N ARG A 31 -9.23 -4.42 20.73
CA ARG A 31 -9.88 -5.33 19.78
C ARG A 31 -9.43 -5.05 18.34
N THR A 32 -9.49 -3.79 17.92
CA THR A 32 -9.09 -3.36 16.57
C THR A 32 -7.64 -3.71 16.29
N LEU A 33 -6.75 -3.44 17.25
CA LEU A 33 -5.32 -3.76 17.14
C LEU A 33 -5.11 -5.28 16.96
N LYS A 34 -5.86 -6.10 17.70
CA LYS A 34 -5.76 -7.57 17.66
C LYS A 34 -6.33 -8.17 16.39
N GLU A 35 -7.45 -7.64 15.92
CA GLU A 35 -8.04 -8.04 14.64
C GLU A 35 -7.09 -7.74 13.49
N ARG A 36 -6.53 -6.52 13.46
CA ARG A 36 -5.55 -6.13 12.44
C ARG A 36 -4.28 -6.97 12.49
N ALA A 37 -3.73 -7.18 13.69
CA ALA A 37 -2.54 -8.03 13.87
C ALA A 37 -2.78 -9.46 13.37
N ARG A 38 -3.96 -10.03 13.63
CA ARG A 38 -4.35 -11.37 13.16
C ARG A 38 -4.51 -11.42 11.65
N GLU A 39 -5.10 -10.40 11.04
CA GLU A 39 -5.28 -10.30 9.59
C GLU A 39 -3.94 -10.36 8.85
N ILE A 40 -2.92 -9.65 9.34
CA ILE A 40 -1.61 -9.54 8.67
C ILE A 40 -0.54 -10.48 9.24
N GLY A 41 -0.87 -11.24 10.29
CA GLY A 41 0.06 -12.13 10.99
C GLY A 41 1.22 -11.41 11.70
N ALA A 42 1.03 -10.16 12.13
CA ALA A 42 2.04 -9.36 12.84
C ALA A 42 1.82 -9.43 14.35
N TYR A 43 2.12 -10.59 14.94
CA TYR A 43 2.08 -10.79 16.39
C TYR A 43 2.88 -12.01 16.78
N ARG A 44 3.15 -12.15 18.09
CA ARG A 44 3.66 -13.36 18.71
C ARG A 44 2.64 -13.91 19.69
N GLN A 45 2.60 -15.23 19.86
CA GLN A 45 1.64 -15.91 20.73
C GLN A 45 2.35 -16.90 21.64
N ILE A 46 1.99 -16.88 22.93
CA ILE A 46 2.38 -17.89 23.93
C ILE A 46 1.09 -18.32 24.63
N GLY A 47 0.67 -19.56 24.40
CA GLY A 47 -0.63 -20.05 24.87
C GLY A 47 -1.78 -19.20 24.31
N ARG A 48 -2.57 -18.58 25.21
CA ARG A 48 -3.67 -17.67 24.86
C ARG A 48 -3.25 -16.20 24.80
N ALA A 49 -2.06 -15.88 25.31
CA ALA A 49 -1.55 -14.52 25.34
C ALA A 49 -0.87 -14.18 24.01
N ILE A 50 -1.03 -12.93 23.59
CA ILE A 50 -0.33 -12.37 22.44
C ILE A 50 0.46 -11.14 22.89
N PHE A 51 1.54 -10.85 22.18
CA PHE A 51 2.34 -9.65 22.37
C PHE A 51 2.91 -9.20 21.04
N PHE A 52 3.35 -7.95 21.02
CA PHE A 52 3.95 -7.32 19.86
C PHE A 52 5.42 -7.04 20.13
N THR A 53 6.23 -7.14 19.10
CA THR A 53 7.53 -6.47 19.05
C THR A 53 7.36 -5.10 18.37
N PRO A 54 8.33 -4.18 18.49
CA PRO A 54 8.27 -2.90 17.78
C PRO A 54 8.08 -3.08 16.26
N ASP A 55 8.77 -4.07 15.68
CA ASP A 55 8.66 -4.45 14.27
C ASP A 55 7.23 -4.92 13.90
N ASP A 56 6.53 -5.60 14.81
CA ASP A 56 5.12 -5.98 14.58
C ASP A 56 4.20 -4.76 14.57
N LEU A 57 4.41 -3.81 15.49
CA LEU A 57 3.63 -2.57 15.57
C LEU A 57 3.82 -1.71 14.32
N GLU A 58 5.05 -1.58 13.81
CA GLU A 58 5.33 -0.91 12.54
C GLU A 58 4.50 -1.51 11.41
N ARG A 59 4.46 -2.85 11.31
CA ARG A 59 3.66 -3.55 10.29
C ARG A 59 2.15 -3.37 10.48
N ILE A 60 1.67 -3.30 11.73
CA ILE A 60 0.24 -3.06 12.03
C ILE A 60 -0.18 -1.65 11.63
N MET A 61 0.70 -0.67 11.85
CA MET A 61 0.46 0.75 11.56
C MET A 61 0.62 1.08 10.08
N GLU A 62 1.32 0.25 9.31
CA GLU A 62 1.44 0.42 7.87
C GLU A 62 0.06 0.33 7.20
N PRO A 63 -0.35 1.35 6.41
CA PRO A 63 -1.60 1.28 5.67
C PRO A 63 -1.58 0.07 4.73
N PRO A 64 -2.72 -0.62 4.55
CA PRO A 64 -2.79 -1.67 3.54
C PRO A 64 -2.41 -1.06 2.19
N ALA A 65 -1.56 -1.75 1.43
CA ALA A 65 -1.27 -1.36 0.06
C ALA A 65 -2.60 -1.13 -0.68
N CYS A 66 -2.71 -0.03 -1.41
CA CYS A 66 -3.88 0.26 -2.25
C CYS A 66 -4.00 -0.82 -3.34
N SER A 67 -4.56 -1.98 -3.00
CA SER A 67 -5.09 -2.90 -3.99
C SER A 67 -6.35 -2.26 -4.55
N PRO A 68 -6.56 -2.26 -5.89
CA PRO A 68 -7.82 -1.81 -6.44
C PRO A 68 -8.94 -2.59 -5.77
N SER A 69 -9.82 -1.88 -5.07
CA SER A 69 -10.94 -2.48 -4.37
C SER A 69 -11.73 -3.35 -5.35
N PRO A 70 -12.11 -4.60 -5.00
CA PRO A 70 -12.93 -5.43 -5.87
C PRO A 70 -14.31 -4.80 -6.17
N SER A 71 -14.73 -3.82 -5.37
CA SER A 71 -15.92 -2.98 -5.55
C SER A 71 -15.69 -1.77 -6.46
N ALA A 72 -14.47 -1.49 -6.89
CA ALA A 72 -14.25 -0.51 -7.95
C ALA A 72 -14.90 -1.07 -9.22
N PRO A 73 -15.83 -0.34 -9.87
CA PRO A 73 -16.37 -0.82 -11.13
C PRO A 73 -15.20 -1.07 -12.07
N ARG A 74 -15.06 -2.31 -12.51
CA ARG A 74 -14.13 -2.67 -13.59
C ARG A 74 -14.56 -1.78 -14.75
N ALA A 75 -13.85 -0.68 -14.98
CA ALA A 75 -14.08 0.12 -16.15
C ALA A 75 -13.92 -0.84 -17.32
N ARG A 76 -15.03 -1.20 -17.98
CA ARG A 76 -14.98 -1.90 -19.25
C ARG A 76 -14.37 -0.89 -20.20
N ILE A 77 -13.04 -0.86 -20.27
CA ILE A 77 -12.34 -0.29 -21.40
C ILE A 77 -12.71 -1.23 -22.54
N GLY A 78 -13.81 -0.91 -23.21
CA GLY A 78 -14.19 -1.56 -24.45
C GLY A 78 -13.01 -1.40 -25.38
N SER A 79 -12.32 -2.50 -25.64
CA SER A 79 -11.40 -2.60 -26.77
C SER A 79 -12.24 -2.42 -28.03
N HIS A 80 -12.44 -1.18 -28.46
CA HIS A 80 -12.82 -0.93 -29.85
C HIS A 80 -11.64 -1.42 -30.68
N GLY A 81 -11.83 -2.57 -31.32
CA GLY A 81 -10.87 -3.19 -32.23
C GLY A 81 -10.65 -2.35 -33.48
N VAL A 82 -10.06 -1.17 -33.33
CA VAL A 82 -9.48 -0.43 -34.44
C VAL A 82 -8.18 -1.14 -34.77
N ARG A 83 -8.17 -1.78 -35.94
CA ARG A 83 -6.97 -2.37 -36.54
C ARG A 83 -6.04 -1.23 -36.96
N SER A 84 -5.30 -0.64 -36.01
CA SER A 84 -4.23 0.30 -36.32
C SER A 84 -3.11 -0.47 -37.00
N THR A 85 -2.94 -0.26 -38.30
CA THR A 85 -1.76 -0.77 -38.99
C THR A 85 -0.58 0.14 -38.67
N VAL A 86 0.65 -0.41 -38.70
CA VAL A 86 1.87 0.38 -38.49
C VAL A 86 1.98 1.54 -39.51
N SER A 87 1.30 1.41 -40.66
CA SER A 87 1.21 2.46 -41.68
C SER A 87 0.47 3.70 -41.18
N ASP A 88 -0.67 3.52 -40.49
CA ASP A 88 -1.49 4.62 -39.98
C ASP A 88 -0.74 5.45 -38.92
N LEU A 89 0.05 4.75 -38.08
CA LEU A 89 0.89 5.38 -37.05
C LEU A 89 2.03 6.19 -37.67
N ASN A 90 2.66 5.67 -38.73
CA ASN A 90 3.74 6.36 -39.43
C ASN A 90 3.22 7.61 -40.17
N GLU A 91 2.04 7.52 -40.78
CA GLU A 91 1.43 8.66 -41.47
C GLU A 91 1.05 9.78 -40.48
N ALA A 92 0.43 9.42 -39.34
CA ALA A 92 0.13 10.38 -38.28
C ALA A 92 1.40 11.07 -37.75
N ARG A 93 2.49 10.31 -37.60
CA ARG A 93 3.77 10.84 -37.13
C ARG A 93 4.42 11.78 -38.15
N ALA A 94 4.36 11.47 -39.44
CA ALA A 94 4.86 12.33 -40.51
C ALA A 94 4.08 13.66 -40.59
N LYS A 95 2.75 13.61 -40.40
CA LYS A 95 1.89 14.79 -40.41
C LYS A 95 2.17 15.75 -39.25
N LEU A 96 2.54 15.23 -38.08
CA LEU A 96 2.97 16.06 -36.94
C LEU A 96 4.33 16.72 -37.18
N GLN A 97 5.25 16.06 -37.87
CA GLN A 97 6.57 16.62 -38.18
C GLN A 97 6.49 17.78 -39.19
N SER A 98 5.66 17.66 -40.23
CA SER A 98 5.48 18.72 -41.22
C SER A 98 4.82 19.97 -40.61
N LEU A 99 3.84 19.79 -39.72
CA LEU A 99 3.23 20.88 -38.95
C LEU A 99 4.25 21.58 -38.02
N ARG A 100 5.20 20.83 -37.47
CA ARG A 100 6.25 21.37 -36.60
C ARG A 100 7.26 22.21 -37.39
N GLN A 101 7.58 21.83 -38.63
CA GLN A 101 8.49 22.59 -39.49
C GLN A 101 7.83 23.84 -40.09
N GLY A 102 6.53 23.80 -40.43
CA GLY A 102 5.81 24.96 -40.94
C GLY A 102 5.67 26.12 -39.95
N LYS A 103 5.71 25.84 -38.64
CA LYS A 103 5.69 26.87 -37.59
C LYS A 103 7.04 27.55 -37.36
N ASN A 104 8.15 26.94 -37.78
CA ASN A 104 9.50 27.44 -37.53
C ASN A 104 10.06 28.33 -38.66
N SER A 105 9.31 28.51 -39.75
CA SER A 105 9.71 29.29 -40.94
C SER A 105 9.00 30.66 -41.07
N ARG A 106 8.17 31.04 -40.08
CA ARG A 106 7.52 32.36 -40.01
C ARG A 106 8.12 33.24 -38.92
N ARG A 107 9.44 33.45 -38.96
CA ARG A 107 10.11 34.46 -38.15
C ARG A 107 11.17 35.17 -38.96
#